data_AF-A0A6C0BE68-F1
#
_entry.id   AF-A0A6C0BE68-F1
#
_cell.length_a   1.000
_cell.length_b   1.000
_cell.length_c   1.000
_cell.angle_alpha   90.00
_cell.angle_beta   90.00
_cell.angle_gamma   90.00
#
_symmetry.space_group_name_H-M   'P 1'
#
loop_
_entity.id
_entity.type
_entity.pdbx_description
1 polymer ?
#
loop_
_entity_poly.entity_id
_entity_poly.type
_entity_poly.pdbx_seq_one_letter_code
_entity_poly.pdbx_strand_id
1 'polypeptide(L)'
;MSKTILLKNNNDVIDTLIKGMVLKDIYPNYRLHNLSDDDNMSNDLYPQVFDKIDKTNLDNKYKIIDGSEMELNKLDEHYYYNKLKHKIGQNLSNSFMFLEKDLVLGNLFDDDEYVPYVKKNMRTINNKKLVNTKFEKRNISKLYKISEDKIKDYHLQYFFLERFAQFRPFNISPMFNNVIEYDYIKPLKLLFEYHSVESFYEKLYMKYKDIKFIEKRIEDIDEIKKEDIDIIITEYVKCRSNTFIITVFNDKNINDTIEKLNKNGIVYYVKNLKLTKKSLFNIMFWSLDKYNFNMRKEYIDKFNLKDNNDVSFIFFDNVTKKVSMTRILSDIDILNCTEYFYEAVELSSMILNKNSLEMLERQNIIGYIDNDFFVKSNLKLQTLRKILYSNMSLLEMDRFMSFGNISLYANCSRTLDYIESILIDIEPRETNRIDKMIENLFINNYSKIYFLNSIVRETKLFEEKYKLTNCKDFVLDPNNYCYFQGLKISTLEFEVSRKQDSVLEEDKVDLYMIGQFIDVKSKEYIKDINMDILKKKYLIKQI
;
A
#
# COMPACT_ATOMS: atom_id res chain seq x y z
N MET A 1 -28.23 -47.02 20.55
CA MET A 1 -29.11 -46.03 19.92
C MET A 1 -28.28 -44.81 19.57
N SER A 2 -27.90 -44.68 18.30
CA SER A 2 -27.15 -43.54 17.76
C SER A 2 -28.13 -42.40 17.43
N LYS A 3 -27.81 -41.17 17.88
CA LYS A 3 -28.62 -39.97 17.60
C LYS A 3 -28.08 -39.23 16.37
N THR A 4 -28.96 -38.84 15.47
CA THR A 4 -28.68 -38.06 14.24
C THR A 4 -29.16 -36.62 14.41
N ILE A 5 -28.41 -35.64 13.90
CA ILE A 5 -28.80 -34.22 13.81
C ILE A 5 -29.07 -33.90 12.33
N LEU A 6 -30.26 -33.39 12.01
CA LEU A 6 -30.61 -32.87 10.68
C LEU A 6 -30.36 -31.36 10.65
N LEU A 7 -29.50 -30.90 9.74
CA LEU A 7 -29.17 -29.48 9.55
C LEU A 7 -29.86 -28.94 8.30
N LYS A 8 -30.63 -27.85 8.46
CA LYS A 8 -31.46 -27.29 7.37
C LYS A 8 -30.85 -26.07 6.67
N ASN A 9 -29.65 -25.59 7.03
CA ASN A 9 -28.99 -24.46 6.38
C ASN A 9 -27.46 -24.52 6.40
N ASN A 10 -26.81 -23.93 5.38
CA ASN A 10 -25.34 -23.92 5.21
C ASN A 10 -24.55 -23.31 6.38
N ASN A 11 -25.16 -22.44 7.20
CA ASN A 11 -24.49 -21.87 8.38
C ASN A 11 -24.34 -22.87 9.53
N ASP A 12 -25.26 -23.83 9.66
CA ASP A 12 -25.17 -24.84 10.73
C ASP A 12 -24.08 -25.89 10.43
N VAL A 13 -23.76 -26.10 9.14
CA VAL A 13 -22.69 -27.00 8.68
C VAL A 13 -21.32 -26.47 9.10
N ILE A 14 -21.10 -25.15 8.96
CA ILE A 14 -19.84 -24.49 9.35
C ILE A 14 -19.67 -24.55 10.87
N ASP A 15 -20.73 -24.25 11.62
CA ASP A 15 -20.69 -24.23 13.08
C ASP A 15 -20.48 -25.64 13.68
N THR A 16 -21.05 -26.67 13.02
CA THR A 16 -20.86 -28.08 13.39
C THR A 16 -19.47 -28.61 13.00
N LEU A 17 -18.91 -28.17 11.87
CA LEU A 17 -17.54 -28.47 11.46
C LEU A 17 -16.52 -27.88 12.44
N ILE A 18 -16.72 -26.62 12.86
CA ILE A 18 -15.84 -25.94 13.82
C ILE A 18 -15.90 -26.64 15.18
N LYS A 19 -17.11 -26.97 15.67
CA LYS A 19 -17.27 -27.73 16.92
C LYS A 19 -16.67 -29.13 16.83
N GLY A 20 -16.80 -29.81 15.69
CA GLY A 20 -16.22 -31.12 15.43
C GLY A 20 -14.68 -31.12 15.37
N MET A 21 -14.08 -30.07 14.78
CA MET A 21 -12.62 -29.90 14.73
C MET A 21 -12.04 -29.64 16.12
N VAL A 22 -12.67 -28.75 16.90
CA VAL A 22 -12.26 -28.46 18.27
C VAL A 22 -12.36 -29.69 19.19
N LEU A 23 -13.41 -30.51 19.03
CA LEU A 23 -13.58 -31.73 19.84
C LEU A 23 -12.58 -32.84 19.50
N LYS A 24 -12.14 -32.94 18.25
CA LYS A 24 -11.14 -33.94 17.82
C LYS A 24 -9.73 -33.60 18.35
N ASP A 25 -9.43 -32.31 18.51
CA ASP A 25 -8.15 -31.85 19.06
C ASP A 25 -8.09 -31.97 20.59
N ILE A 26 -9.24 -31.93 21.26
CA ILE A 26 -9.34 -32.14 22.72
C ILE A 26 -9.44 -33.65 23.04
N TYR A 27 -10.10 -34.44 22.18
CA TYR A 27 -10.28 -35.88 22.34
C TYR A 27 -9.84 -36.62 21.05
N PRO A 28 -8.57 -37.01 20.92
CA PRO A 28 -8.00 -37.51 19.66
C PRO A 28 -8.62 -38.82 19.13
N ASN A 29 -9.42 -39.53 19.94
CA ASN A 29 -10.14 -40.73 19.53
C ASN A 29 -11.56 -40.47 18.98
N TYR A 30 -11.98 -39.20 18.87
CA TYR A 30 -13.29 -38.84 18.34
C TYR A 30 -13.34 -39.03 16.81
N ARG A 31 -14.25 -39.87 16.30
CA ARG A 31 -14.43 -40.15 14.86
C ARG A 31 -15.78 -39.61 14.36
N LEU A 32 -15.73 -38.84 13.28
CA LEU A 32 -16.90 -38.44 12.48
C LEU A 32 -17.16 -39.51 11.40
N HIS A 33 -18.39 -40.01 11.30
CA HIS A 33 -18.83 -40.88 10.22
C HIS A 33 -19.79 -40.12 9.30
N ASN A 34 -19.58 -40.19 7.98
CA ASN A 34 -20.54 -39.73 6.98
C ASN A 34 -21.56 -40.84 6.73
N LEU A 35 -22.86 -40.52 6.80
CA LEU A 35 -23.94 -41.42 6.41
C LEU A 35 -24.72 -40.80 5.24
N SER A 36 -25.08 -41.64 4.28
CA SER A 36 -25.89 -41.33 3.10
C SER A 36 -27.36 -41.14 3.47
N ASP A 37 -28.06 -40.38 2.63
CA ASP A 37 -29.48 -40.05 2.72
C ASP A 37 -30.35 -41.30 2.72
N ASP A 38 -30.88 -41.69 3.89
CA ASP A 38 -32.20 -42.32 4.09
C ASP A 38 -32.32 -42.77 5.55
N ASP A 39 -33.13 -42.06 6.35
CA ASP A 39 -34.03 -42.61 7.40
C ASP A 39 -34.57 -41.50 8.32
N ASN A 40 -35.90 -41.42 8.44
CA ASN A 40 -36.65 -40.52 9.31
C ASN A 40 -36.81 -41.09 10.73
N MET A 41 -36.59 -40.30 11.79
CA MET A 41 -37.28 -40.44 13.10
C MET A 41 -37.10 -39.21 14.02
N SER A 42 -38.00 -39.12 15.02
CA SER A 42 -38.58 -37.97 15.71
C SER A 42 -37.76 -37.27 16.82
N ASN A 43 -38.14 -35.99 17.04
CA ASN A 43 -37.75 -35.11 18.15
C ASN A 43 -38.23 -35.65 19.51
N ASP A 44 -37.29 -35.93 20.42
CA ASP A 44 -37.37 -35.67 21.87
C ASP A 44 -36.07 -36.10 22.56
N LEU A 45 -35.72 -35.45 23.70
CA LEU A 45 -34.54 -35.63 24.58
C LEU A 45 -33.29 -34.75 24.31
N TYR A 46 -33.35 -33.53 24.87
CA TYR A 46 -32.24 -32.65 25.26
C TYR A 46 -32.50 -32.20 26.71
N PRO A 47 -32.15 -32.99 27.76
CA PRO A 47 -31.01 -32.62 28.62
C PRO A 47 -30.47 -33.78 29.50
N GLN A 48 -29.39 -34.48 29.13
CA GLN A 48 -28.73 -35.44 30.05
C GLN A 48 -27.20 -35.50 29.95
N VAL A 49 -26.56 -34.58 29.21
CA VAL A 49 -25.09 -34.62 29.01
C VAL A 49 -24.32 -33.68 29.95
N PHE A 50 -25.00 -32.77 30.65
CA PHE A 50 -24.33 -31.81 31.55
C PHE A 50 -24.13 -32.30 33.00
N ASP A 51 -24.81 -33.37 33.42
CA ASP A 51 -24.78 -33.83 34.83
C ASP A 51 -23.71 -34.88 35.16
N LYS A 52 -22.74 -35.15 34.28
CA LYS A 52 -21.69 -36.16 34.51
C LYS A 52 -20.26 -35.69 34.22
N ILE A 53 -19.96 -34.42 34.50
CA ILE A 53 -18.56 -33.97 34.60
C ILE A 53 -18.26 -33.66 36.08
N ASP A 54 -17.43 -34.54 36.65
CA ASP A 54 -17.02 -34.63 38.05
C ASP A 54 -16.42 -33.33 38.62
N LYS A 55 -17.00 -32.83 39.71
CA LYS A 55 -16.52 -31.69 40.52
C LYS A 55 -15.34 -32.05 41.45
N THR A 56 -14.77 -33.25 41.35
CA THR A 56 -13.86 -33.82 42.37
C THR A 56 -12.36 -33.69 42.07
N ASN A 57 -11.96 -33.14 40.90
CA ASN A 57 -10.54 -33.06 40.52
C ASN A 57 -9.91 -31.65 40.58
N LEU A 58 -10.63 -30.62 41.01
CA LEU A 58 -10.08 -29.26 41.16
C LEU A 58 -9.63 -28.91 42.58
N ASP A 59 -10.11 -29.62 43.60
CA ASP A 59 -9.88 -29.24 45.01
C ASP A 59 -8.57 -29.76 45.63
N ASN A 60 -7.80 -30.61 44.95
CA ASN A 60 -6.66 -31.31 45.58
C ASN A 60 -5.25 -30.79 45.21
N LYS A 61 -5.10 -29.58 44.65
CA LYS A 61 -3.77 -29.07 44.25
C LYS A 61 -3.27 -27.77 44.89
N TYR A 62 -3.99 -27.20 45.85
CA TYR A 62 -3.51 -26.00 46.56
C TYR A 62 -3.64 -26.17 48.08
N LYS A 63 -2.55 -26.62 48.71
CA LYS A 63 -2.36 -26.53 50.15
C LYS A 63 -2.07 -25.07 50.52
N ILE A 64 -2.94 -24.54 51.37
CA ILE A 64 -2.85 -23.27 52.07
C ILE A 64 -1.58 -23.24 52.92
N ILE A 65 -0.73 -22.23 52.74
CA ILE A 65 0.28 -21.81 53.72
C ILE A 65 0.03 -20.32 54.01
N ASP A 66 -0.39 -20.08 55.25
CA ASP A 66 -0.50 -18.82 55.99
C ASP A 66 -1.23 -17.62 55.35
N GLY A 67 -2.50 -17.49 55.72
CA GLY A 67 -2.91 -16.37 56.60
C GLY A 67 -3.00 -14.98 56.01
N SER A 68 -3.05 -14.83 54.68
CA SER A 68 -3.50 -13.60 54.04
C SER A 68 -4.54 -13.94 52.97
N GLU A 69 -5.75 -13.38 53.10
CA GLU A 69 -6.74 -13.32 52.02
C GLU A 69 -6.13 -12.48 50.88
N MET A 70 -5.39 -13.13 49.99
CA MET A 70 -5.10 -12.57 48.66
C MET A 70 -6.31 -12.84 47.77
N GLU A 71 -6.89 -11.76 47.27
CA GLU A 71 -7.86 -11.75 46.16
C GLU A 71 -7.37 -12.64 45.00
N LEU A 72 -7.86 -13.87 44.93
CA LEU A 72 -7.67 -14.79 43.79
C LEU A 72 -8.37 -14.30 42.50
N ASN A 73 -9.10 -13.19 42.56
CA ASN A 73 -9.79 -12.55 41.43
C ASN A 73 -8.88 -11.68 40.53
N LYS A 74 -7.56 -11.77 40.68
CA LYS A 74 -6.58 -11.04 39.83
C LYS A 74 -5.52 -11.93 39.21
N LEU A 75 -5.80 -13.22 39.01
CA LEU A 75 -4.98 -14.07 38.15
C LEU A 75 -5.29 -13.83 36.68
N ASP A 76 -4.63 -12.78 36.19
CA ASP A 76 -4.38 -12.31 34.84
C ASP A 76 -5.01 -13.11 33.67
N GLU A 77 -6.28 -12.82 33.37
CA GLU A 77 -6.94 -13.18 32.11
C GLU A 77 -6.13 -12.76 30.88
N HIS A 78 -5.31 -11.71 31.05
CA HIS A 78 -4.40 -11.21 30.03
C HIS A 78 -3.30 -12.24 29.67
N TYR A 79 -2.84 -13.04 30.63
CA TYR A 79 -1.80 -14.05 30.42
C TYR A 79 -2.30 -15.21 29.55
N TYR A 80 -3.48 -15.77 29.85
CA TYR A 80 -4.06 -16.86 29.06
C TYR A 80 -4.49 -16.40 27.67
N TYR A 81 -5.06 -15.20 27.55
CA TYR A 81 -5.41 -14.59 26.27
C TYR A 81 -4.18 -14.40 25.36
N ASN A 82 -3.09 -13.88 25.92
CA ASN A 82 -1.85 -13.68 25.16
C ASN A 82 -1.20 -15.01 24.74
N LYS A 83 -1.32 -16.06 25.56
CA LYS A 83 -0.82 -17.41 25.23
C LYS A 83 -1.63 -18.09 24.13
N LEU A 84 -2.96 -17.89 24.10
CA LEU A 84 -3.84 -18.36 23.03
C LEU A 84 -3.60 -17.59 21.72
N LYS A 85 -3.50 -16.26 21.81
CA LYS A 85 -3.19 -15.37 20.68
C LYS A 85 -1.86 -15.72 20.00
N HIS A 86 -0.86 -16.12 20.79
CA HIS A 86 0.41 -16.60 20.26
C HIS A 86 0.31 -17.97 19.56
N LYS A 87 -0.63 -18.83 19.95
CA LYS A 87 -0.81 -20.18 19.38
C LYS A 87 -1.61 -20.22 18.09
N ILE A 88 -2.53 -19.27 17.88
CA ILE A 88 -3.49 -19.29 16.74
C ILE A 88 -2.94 -18.50 15.52
N GLY A 89 -1.86 -17.75 15.68
CA GLY A 89 -1.20 -17.01 14.61
C GLY A 89 -1.89 -15.69 14.24
N GLN A 90 -1.11 -14.72 13.73
CA GLN A 90 -1.55 -13.35 13.49
C GLN A 90 -2.74 -13.24 12.52
N ASN A 91 -2.91 -14.20 11.60
CA ASN A 91 -3.91 -14.12 10.53
C ASN A 91 -5.36 -14.34 10.99
N LEU A 92 -5.59 -15.04 12.10
CA LEU A 92 -6.95 -15.23 12.65
C LEU A 92 -7.29 -14.25 13.77
N SER A 93 -6.29 -13.62 14.39
CA SER A 93 -6.51 -12.66 15.49
C SER A 93 -7.29 -11.40 15.08
N ASN A 94 -7.33 -11.07 13.79
CA ASN A 94 -8.09 -9.93 13.27
C ASN A 94 -9.57 -10.26 13.01
N SER A 95 -9.95 -11.54 12.98
CA SER A 95 -11.32 -11.99 12.68
C SER A 95 -12.19 -12.18 13.93
N PHE A 96 -11.60 -12.12 15.14
CA PHE A 96 -12.25 -12.51 16.40
C PHE A 96 -12.27 -11.40 17.47
N MET A 97 -12.32 -10.13 17.07
CA MET A 97 -12.63 -9.08 18.05
C MET A 97 -14.14 -8.92 18.15
N PHE A 98 -14.67 -9.18 19.36
CA PHE A 98 -15.92 -8.68 19.98
C PHE A 98 -16.94 -9.73 20.47
N LEU A 99 -17.05 -10.93 19.91
CA LEU A 99 -18.21 -11.79 20.22
C LEU A 99 -18.10 -12.71 21.46
N GLU A 100 -16.92 -13.20 21.83
CA GLU A 100 -16.84 -14.22 22.89
C GLU A 100 -16.74 -13.69 24.33
N LYS A 101 -16.40 -12.40 24.52
CA LYS A 101 -16.31 -11.82 25.88
C LYS A 101 -17.67 -11.66 26.55
N ASP A 102 -18.72 -11.51 25.76
CA ASP A 102 -20.08 -11.28 26.26
C ASP A 102 -20.81 -12.59 26.58
N LEU A 103 -20.51 -13.68 25.85
CA LEU A 103 -21.13 -15.01 26.02
C LEU A 103 -20.71 -15.72 27.32
N VAL A 104 -19.49 -15.48 27.82
CA VAL A 104 -19.00 -16.11 29.06
C VAL A 104 -19.59 -15.45 30.31
N LEU A 105 -19.89 -14.15 30.26
CA LEU A 105 -20.43 -13.42 31.40
C LEU A 105 -21.93 -13.67 31.61
N GLY A 106 -22.68 -14.04 30.56
CA GLY A 106 -24.12 -14.32 30.65
C GLY A 106 -24.49 -15.57 31.46
N ASN A 107 -23.52 -16.45 31.75
CA ASN A 107 -23.76 -17.69 32.48
C ASN A 107 -23.38 -17.62 33.98
N LEU A 108 -22.93 -16.46 34.47
CA LEU A 108 -22.39 -16.29 35.83
C LEU A 108 -23.17 -15.31 36.73
N PHE A 109 -24.20 -14.64 36.20
CA PHE A 109 -25.00 -13.67 36.94
C PHE A 109 -26.49 -13.95 36.75
N ASP A 110 -27.27 -13.84 37.82
CA ASP A 110 -28.74 -13.80 37.72
C ASP A 110 -29.17 -12.62 36.82
N ASP A 111 -30.18 -12.86 35.99
CA ASP A 111 -30.62 -11.98 34.88
C ASP A 111 -30.88 -10.52 35.30
N ASP A 112 -31.21 -10.28 36.59
CA ASP A 112 -31.55 -8.96 37.13
C ASP A 112 -30.33 -8.04 37.40
N GLU A 113 -29.13 -8.59 37.62
CA GLU A 113 -27.89 -7.78 37.80
C GLU A 113 -27.04 -7.69 36.52
N TYR A 114 -27.14 -8.70 35.65
CA TYR A 114 -26.40 -8.77 34.39
C TYR A 114 -26.81 -7.66 33.41
N VAL A 115 -28.11 -7.43 33.25
CA VAL A 115 -28.64 -6.45 32.28
C VAL A 115 -28.23 -5.01 32.60
N PRO A 116 -28.28 -4.51 33.86
CA PRO A 116 -27.76 -3.21 34.22
C PRO A 116 -26.23 -3.08 34.06
N TYR A 117 -25.47 -4.11 34.43
CA TYR A 117 -24.00 -4.12 34.32
C TYR A 117 -23.54 -4.06 32.86
N VAL A 118 -24.11 -4.91 31.98
CA VAL A 118 -23.85 -4.90 30.54
C VAL A 118 -24.25 -3.57 29.92
N LYS A 119 -25.44 -3.02 30.26
CA LYS A 119 -25.85 -1.69 29.78
C LYS A 119 -24.89 -0.58 30.24
N LYS A 120 -24.39 -0.62 31.47
CA LYS A 120 -23.42 0.37 32.00
C LYS A 120 -22.06 0.24 31.33
N ASN A 121 -21.57 -0.97 31.10
CA ASN A 121 -20.31 -1.23 30.42
C ASN A 121 -20.39 -0.93 28.92
N MET A 122 -21.46 -1.30 28.23
CA MET A 122 -21.71 -0.89 26.84
C MET A 122 -21.80 0.63 26.72
N ARG A 123 -22.49 1.32 27.64
CA ARG A 123 -22.48 2.80 27.69
C ARG A 123 -21.06 3.34 27.89
N THR A 124 -20.25 2.71 28.74
CA THR A 124 -18.87 3.16 29.02
C THR A 124 -17.93 2.90 27.84
N ILE A 125 -18.07 1.75 27.17
CA ILE A 125 -17.32 1.40 25.94
C ILE A 125 -17.73 2.33 24.79
N ASN A 126 -19.04 2.55 24.60
CA ASN A 126 -19.54 3.47 23.60
C ASN A 126 -19.10 4.91 23.90
N ASN A 127 -19.11 5.34 25.15
CA ASN A 127 -18.61 6.66 25.56
C ASN A 127 -17.09 6.78 25.34
N LYS A 128 -16.28 5.76 25.69
CA LYS A 128 -14.84 5.75 25.41
C LYS A 128 -14.55 5.78 23.91
N LYS A 129 -15.31 5.02 23.11
CA LYS A 129 -15.22 5.02 21.65
C LYS A 129 -15.59 6.40 21.07
N LEU A 130 -16.68 7.01 21.53
CA LEU A 130 -17.11 8.37 21.16
C LEU A 130 -16.08 9.45 21.55
N VAL A 131 -15.50 9.37 22.75
CA VAL A 131 -14.46 10.31 23.21
C VAL A 131 -13.20 10.18 22.35
N ASN A 132 -12.77 8.95 22.05
CA ASN A 132 -11.63 8.70 21.16
C ASN A 132 -11.89 9.21 19.74
N THR A 133 -13.05 8.90 19.17
CA THR A 133 -13.45 9.41 17.84
C THR A 133 -13.47 10.93 17.79
N LYS A 134 -14.01 11.62 18.82
CA LYS A 134 -14.01 13.09 18.87
C LYS A 134 -12.60 13.66 18.99
N PHE A 135 -11.73 13.03 19.77
CA PHE A 135 -10.34 13.43 19.90
C PHE A 135 -9.57 13.26 18.58
N GLU A 136 -9.75 12.13 17.90
CA GLU A 136 -9.13 11.87 16.60
C GLU A 136 -9.61 12.86 15.54
N LYS A 137 -10.92 13.14 15.46
CA LYS A 137 -11.47 14.16 14.56
C LYS A 137 -10.88 15.53 14.82
N ARG A 138 -10.76 15.95 16.08
CA ARG A 138 -10.09 17.22 16.45
C ARG A 138 -8.64 17.26 15.99
N ASN A 139 -7.92 16.16 16.13
CA ASN A 139 -6.53 16.08 15.69
C ASN A 139 -6.42 16.21 14.17
N ILE A 140 -7.21 15.43 13.43
CA ILE A 140 -7.29 15.50 11.97
C ILE A 140 -7.71 16.90 11.52
N SER A 141 -8.75 17.46 12.13
CA SER A 141 -9.24 18.82 11.85
C SER A 141 -8.12 19.86 11.96
N LYS A 142 -7.31 19.80 13.02
CA LYS A 142 -6.17 20.70 13.22
C LYS A 142 -5.07 20.49 12.20
N LEU A 143 -4.67 19.23 11.95
CA LEU A 143 -3.57 18.88 11.04
C LEU A 143 -3.90 19.23 9.58
N TYR A 144 -5.11 18.90 9.14
CA TYR A 144 -5.57 19.11 7.76
C TYR A 144 -6.22 20.47 7.53
N LYS A 145 -6.46 21.26 8.60
CA LYS A 145 -7.20 22.53 8.59
C LYS A 145 -8.58 22.40 7.94
N ILE A 146 -9.33 21.39 8.36
CA ILE A 146 -10.71 21.19 7.93
C ILE A 146 -11.67 21.09 9.09
N SER A 147 -12.93 21.44 8.82
CA SER A 147 -13.97 21.35 9.82
C SER A 147 -14.32 19.89 10.16
N GLU A 148 -14.60 19.62 11.44
CA GLU A 148 -14.84 18.26 11.96
C GLU A 148 -16.05 17.56 11.32
N ASP A 149 -17.06 18.30 10.84
CA ASP A 149 -18.26 17.79 10.16
C ASP A 149 -17.96 17.11 8.81
N LYS A 150 -16.84 17.51 8.18
CA LYS A 150 -16.32 16.90 6.95
C LYS A 150 -15.57 15.58 7.22
N ILE A 151 -15.33 15.23 8.48
CA ILE A 151 -14.64 14.00 8.88
C ILE A 151 -15.67 12.98 9.34
N LYS A 152 -15.83 11.91 8.56
CA LYS A 152 -16.72 10.78 8.91
C LYS A 152 -15.97 9.77 9.77
N ASP A 153 -16.67 9.10 10.69
CA ASP A 153 -16.05 8.19 11.67
C ASP A 153 -15.30 7.04 10.99
N TYR A 154 -15.84 6.50 9.89
CA TYR A 154 -15.20 5.44 9.14
C TYR A 154 -14.00 5.90 8.29
N HIS A 155 -13.75 7.22 8.17
CA HIS A 155 -12.55 7.75 7.51
C HIS A 155 -11.32 7.77 8.42
N LEU A 156 -11.51 7.70 9.74
CA LEU A 156 -10.43 7.91 10.71
C LEU A 156 -9.26 6.95 10.48
N GLN A 157 -9.55 5.72 10.10
CA GLN A 157 -8.55 4.70 9.76
C GLN A 157 -7.66 5.07 8.56
N TYR A 158 -8.12 5.94 7.66
CA TYR A 158 -7.39 6.29 6.43
C TYR A 158 -6.49 7.51 6.59
N PHE A 159 -6.82 8.43 7.49
CA PHE A 159 -6.00 9.63 7.69
C PHE A 159 -4.59 9.27 8.15
N PHE A 160 -3.60 9.85 7.47
CA PHE A 160 -2.21 9.84 7.89
C PHE A 160 -1.94 11.06 8.79
N LEU A 161 -1.24 10.87 9.91
CA LEU A 161 -1.10 11.92 10.94
C LEU A 161 0.35 12.39 11.14
N GLU A 162 1.34 11.71 10.55
CA GLU A 162 2.75 12.04 10.72
C GLU A 162 3.19 13.11 9.72
N ARG A 163 3.57 14.29 10.23
CA ARG A 163 3.86 15.48 9.42
C ARG A 163 5.09 15.33 8.51
N PHE A 164 6.15 14.71 9.04
CA PHE A 164 7.48 14.65 8.41
C PHE A 164 7.89 13.22 8.05
N ALA A 165 6.91 12.37 7.81
CA ALA A 165 7.12 10.97 7.46
C ALA A 165 6.30 10.59 6.23
N GLN A 166 6.62 9.41 5.73
CA GLN A 166 5.87 8.75 4.67
C GLN A 166 5.09 7.57 5.24
N PHE A 167 3.96 7.27 4.62
CA PHE A 167 3.28 6.00 4.87
C PHE A 167 4.10 4.84 4.31
N ARG A 168 4.28 3.79 5.10
CA ARG A 168 5.10 2.61 4.77
C ARG A 168 4.20 1.37 4.59
N PRO A 169 4.00 0.88 3.36
CA PRO A 169 3.12 -0.25 3.07
C PRO A 169 3.83 -1.60 3.28
N PHE A 170 4.14 -1.94 4.54
CA PHE A 170 4.86 -3.18 4.88
C PHE A 170 4.18 -4.46 4.40
N ASN A 171 2.85 -4.45 4.27
CA ASN A 171 2.04 -5.62 3.96
C ASN A 171 1.62 -5.67 2.49
N ILE A 172 2.55 -5.44 1.56
CA ILE A 172 2.28 -5.54 0.13
C ILE A 172 2.59 -6.95 -0.38
N SER A 173 1.69 -7.50 -1.19
CA SER A 173 1.89 -8.80 -1.87
C SER A 173 2.42 -8.58 -3.29
N PRO A 174 3.19 -9.52 -3.85
CA PRO A 174 3.56 -9.48 -5.26
C PRO A 174 2.35 -9.36 -6.17
N MET A 175 2.53 -8.67 -7.30
CA MET A 175 1.51 -8.53 -8.33
C MET A 175 1.07 -9.91 -8.85
N PHE A 176 2.04 -10.77 -9.14
CA PHE A 176 1.81 -12.17 -9.51
C PHE A 176 2.78 -13.08 -8.76
N ASN A 177 2.26 -14.07 -8.04
CA ASN A 177 3.08 -14.98 -7.21
C ASN A 177 3.72 -16.13 -8.00
N ASN A 178 3.38 -16.30 -9.28
CA ASN A 178 3.81 -17.43 -10.11
C ASN A 178 4.97 -17.08 -11.07
N VAL A 179 5.57 -15.90 -10.95
CA VAL A 179 6.72 -15.49 -11.78
C VAL A 179 8.02 -16.02 -11.16
N ILE A 180 8.71 -16.88 -11.91
CA ILE A 180 9.96 -17.52 -11.48
C ILE A 180 11.18 -16.66 -11.87
N GLU A 181 12.34 -17.01 -11.32
CA GLU A 181 13.62 -16.36 -11.60
C GLU A 181 13.89 -16.33 -13.11
N TYR A 182 14.34 -15.18 -13.68
CA TYR A 182 14.66 -14.98 -15.10
C TYR A 182 13.48 -15.03 -16.10
N ASP A 183 12.25 -15.26 -15.64
CA ASP A 183 11.06 -15.25 -16.51
C ASP A 183 10.55 -13.81 -16.72
N TYR A 184 11.38 -13.00 -17.41
CA TYR A 184 11.14 -11.55 -17.60
C TYR A 184 9.89 -11.24 -18.42
N ILE A 185 9.45 -12.16 -19.30
CA ILE A 185 8.35 -11.93 -20.24
C ILE A 185 6.99 -12.33 -19.64
N LYS A 186 6.96 -13.26 -18.67
CA LYS A 186 5.72 -13.70 -18.03
C LYS A 186 4.90 -12.58 -17.37
N PRO A 187 5.48 -11.60 -16.65
CA PRO A 187 4.73 -10.44 -16.16
C PRO A 187 3.96 -9.73 -17.29
N LEU A 188 4.58 -9.53 -18.45
CA LEU A 188 3.94 -8.87 -19.59
C LEU A 188 2.75 -9.68 -20.12
N LYS A 189 2.90 -11.00 -20.23
CA LYS A 189 1.82 -11.90 -20.63
C LYS A 189 0.62 -11.77 -19.68
N LEU A 190 0.87 -11.83 -18.37
CA LEU A 190 -0.17 -11.75 -17.36
C LEU A 190 -0.84 -10.36 -17.33
N LEU A 191 -0.09 -9.29 -17.52
CA LEU A 191 -0.63 -7.92 -17.64
C LEU A 191 -1.46 -7.73 -18.90
N PHE A 192 -1.04 -8.30 -20.03
CA PHE A 192 -1.82 -8.33 -21.25
C PHE A 192 -3.16 -9.07 -21.04
N GLU A 193 -3.12 -10.26 -20.45
CA GLU A 193 -4.31 -11.04 -20.12
C GLU A 193 -5.25 -10.27 -19.17
N TYR A 194 -4.70 -9.49 -18.23
CA TYR A 194 -5.47 -8.69 -17.27
C TYR A 194 -6.12 -7.43 -17.89
N HIS A 195 -5.37 -6.68 -18.70
CA HIS A 195 -5.83 -5.37 -19.23
C HIS A 195 -6.58 -5.47 -20.56
N SER A 196 -6.64 -6.65 -21.19
CA SER A 196 -7.27 -6.96 -22.49
C SER A 196 -6.56 -6.39 -23.75
N VAL A 197 -7.13 -6.72 -24.91
CA VAL A 197 -6.66 -6.37 -26.27
C VAL A 197 -6.61 -4.84 -26.45
N GLU A 198 -5.65 -4.38 -27.24
CA GLU A 198 -5.28 -3.01 -27.56
C GLU A 198 -4.52 -2.24 -26.48
N SER A 199 -4.16 -2.89 -25.37
CA SER A 199 -3.38 -2.28 -24.29
C SER A 199 -1.90 -2.08 -24.64
N PHE A 200 -1.23 -1.15 -23.95
CA PHE A 200 0.23 -1.01 -23.97
C PHE A 200 0.97 -2.35 -23.77
N TYR A 201 0.51 -3.16 -22.82
CA TYR A 201 1.14 -4.44 -22.49
C TYR A 201 0.95 -5.51 -23.59
N GLU A 202 -0.13 -5.47 -24.36
CA GLU A 202 -0.26 -6.34 -25.55
C GLU A 202 0.86 -6.04 -26.55
N LYS A 203 1.02 -4.77 -26.91
CA LYS A 203 2.04 -4.34 -27.90
C LYS A 203 3.44 -4.76 -27.45
N LEU A 204 3.73 -4.59 -26.16
CA LEU A 204 5.02 -4.96 -25.58
C LEU A 204 5.22 -6.48 -25.49
N TYR A 205 4.20 -7.24 -25.07
CA TYR A 205 4.26 -8.71 -25.01
C TYR A 205 4.44 -9.32 -26.40
N MET A 206 3.65 -8.87 -27.39
CA MET A 206 3.71 -9.40 -28.76
C MET A 206 5.08 -9.21 -29.40
N LYS A 207 5.82 -8.15 -29.01
CA LYS A 207 7.19 -7.88 -29.46
C LYS A 207 8.20 -8.92 -28.96
N TYR A 208 7.97 -9.51 -27.79
CA TYR A 208 8.93 -10.36 -27.08
C TYR A 208 8.43 -11.77 -26.74
N LYS A 209 7.22 -12.14 -27.17
CA LYS A 209 6.57 -13.42 -26.84
C LYS A 209 7.36 -14.67 -27.21
N ASP A 210 8.23 -14.57 -28.22
CA ASP A 210 9.01 -15.68 -28.75
C ASP A 210 10.36 -15.84 -28.04
N ILE A 211 10.73 -14.89 -27.16
CA ILE A 211 11.92 -14.99 -26.32
C ILE A 211 11.70 -16.11 -25.31
N LYS A 212 12.58 -17.11 -25.36
CA LYS A 212 12.56 -18.22 -24.42
C LYS A 212 13.15 -17.80 -23.07
N PHE A 213 12.87 -18.61 -22.06
CA PHE A 213 13.54 -18.52 -20.78
C PHE A 213 15.07 -18.60 -20.95
N ILE A 214 15.78 -17.60 -20.43
CA ILE A 214 17.24 -17.49 -20.51
C ILE A 214 17.78 -17.10 -19.13
N GLU A 215 18.63 -17.93 -18.54
CA GLU A 215 19.31 -17.65 -17.25
C GLU A 215 20.47 -16.65 -17.42
N LYS A 216 20.13 -15.44 -17.83
CA LYS A 216 21.05 -14.30 -17.98
C LYS A 216 20.40 -13.06 -17.40
N ARG A 217 21.23 -12.07 -17.07
CA ARG A 217 20.71 -10.73 -16.80
C ARG A 217 20.04 -10.19 -18.06
N ILE A 218 18.98 -9.41 -17.88
CA ILE A 218 18.15 -8.96 -19.00
C ILE A 218 18.95 -8.11 -20.01
N GLU A 219 19.95 -7.34 -19.54
CA GLU A 219 20.80 -6.49 -20.38
C GLU A 219 21.78 -7.28 -21.24
N ASP A 220 21.97 -8.57 -20.94
CA ASP A 220 22.82 -9.50 -21.68
C ASP A 220 22.01 -10.37 -22.69
N ILE A 221 20.72 -10.05 -22.89
CA ILE A 221 19.82 -10.69 -23.86
C ILE A 221 19.67 -9.79 -25.09
N ASP A 222 20.33 -10.15 -26.20
CA ASP A 222 20.44 -9.33 -27.41
C ASP A 222 19.08 -9.04 -28.08
N GLU A 223 18.09 -9.92 -27.91
CA GLU A 223 16.77 -9.80 -28.50
C GLU A 223 15.89 -8.73 -27.84
N ILE A 224 16.19 -8.34 -26.59
CA ILE A 224 15.42 -7.32 -25.86
C ILE A 224 16.01 -5.94 -26.13
N LYS A 225 15.20 -5.03 -26.67
CA LYS A 225 15.67 -3.68 -26.99
C LYS A 225 15.92 -2.88 -25.71
N LYS A 226 17.02 -2.12 -25.69
CA LYS A 226 17.46 -1.34 -24.53
C LYS A 226 16.41 -0.38 -23.99
N GLU A 227 15.60 0.21 -24.87
CA GLU A 227 14.53 1.13 -24.49
C GLU A 227 13.40 0.48 -23.68
N ASP A 228 13.22 -0.84 -23.78
CA ASP A 228 12.14 -1.57 -23.09
C ASP A 228 12.60 -2.29 -21.84
N ILE A 229 13.92 -2.51 -21.67
CA ILE A 229 14.49 -3.23 -20.52
C ILE A 229 13.99 -2.67 -19.20
N ASP A 230 14.02 -1.34 -19.06
CA ASP A 230 13.62 -0.64 -17.86
C ASP A 230 12.15 -0.96 -17.49
N ILE A 231 11.25 -0.93 -18.49
CA ILE A 231 9.82 -1.20 -18.33
C ILE A 231 9.61 -2.67 -17.92
N ILE A 232 10.29 -3.60 -18.60
CA ILE A 232 10.21 -5.03 -18.31
C ILE A 232 10.69 -5.33 -16.88
N ILE A 233 11.81 -4.74 -16.47
CA ILE A 233 12.34 -4.93 -15.11
C ILE A 233 11.44 -4.31 -14.06
N THR A 234 10.83 -3.14 -14.30
CA THR A 234 9.85 -2.57 -13.36
C THR A 234 8.71 -3.56 -13.07
N GLU A 235 8.11 -4.16 -14.10
CA GLU A 235 7.02 -5.13 -13.90
C GLU A 235 7.49 -6.46 -13.31
N TYR A 236 8.69 -6.91 -13.68
CA TYR A 236 9.29 -8.11 -13.11
C TYR A 236 9.56 -7.95 -11.60
N VAL A 237 10.11 -6.81 -11.16
CA VAL A 237 10.34 -6.51 -9.74
C VAL A 237 9.03 -6.55 -8.95
N LYS A 238 7.92 -6.04 -9.49
CA LYS A 238 6.59 -6.11 -8.83
C LYS A 238 6.08 -7.54 -8.60
N CYS A 239 6.70 -8.55 -9.21
CA CYS A 239 6.35 -9.96 -9.03
C CYS A 239 7.31 -10.73 -8.11
N ARG A 240 8.46 -10.13 -7.74
CA ARG A 240 9.54 -10.82 -7.01
C ARG A 240 9.70 -10.27 -5.59
N SER A 241 9.01 -10.89 -4.63
CA SER A 241 8.97 -10.42 -3.22
C SER A 241 10.32 -10.34 -2.52
N ASN A 242 11.32 -11.07 -3.00
CA ASN A 242 12.65 -11.17 -2.38
C ASN A 242 13.69 -10.31 -3.13
N THR A 243 13.24 -9.42 -4.02
CA THR A 243 14.13 -8.48 -4.69
C THR A 243 14.52 -7.33 -3.77
N PHE A 244 15.81 -7.04 -3.77
CA PHE A 244 16.48 -5.93 -3.15
C PHE A 244 17.12 -5.07 -4.24
N ILE A 245 17.12 -3.75 -4.03
CA ILE A 245 17.87 -2.83 -4.87
C ILE A 245 19.00 -2.26 -4.02
N ILE A 246 20.23 -2.53 -4.47
CA ILE A 246 21.44 -2.06 -3.82
C ILE A 246 21.97 -0.89 -4.65
N THR A 247 22.06 0.27 -4.01
CA THR A 247 22.61 1.49 -4.63
C THR A 247 24.05 1.67 -4.16
N VAL A 248 24.97 1.78 -5.11
CA VAL A 248 26.41 1.99 -4.86
C VAL A 248 26.92 3.12 -5.74
N PHE A 249 27.98 3.80 -5.32
CA PHE A 249 28.77 4.56 -6.28
C PHE A 249 29.40 3.59 -7.29
N ASN A 250 29.36 3.95 -8.56
CA ASN A 250 29.98 3.17 -9.61
C ASN A 250 31.50 3.38 -9.56
N ASP A 251 32.16 2.62 -8.71
CA ASP A 251 33.61 2.57 -8.61
C ASP A 251 34.16 1.38 -9.44
N LYS A 252 35.49 1.19 -9.43
CA LYS A 252 36.14 0.12 -10.19
C LYS A 252 35.77 -1.30 -9.72
N ASN A 253 35.01 -1.46 -8.63
CA ASN A 253 34.76 -2.74 -7.97
C ASN A 253 33.31 -3.24 -8.13
N ILE A 254 32.53 -2.66 -9.05
CA ILE A 254 31.14 -3.10 -9.26
C ILE A 254 31.05 -4.57 -9.72
N ASN A 255 32.00 -5.04 -10.53
CA ASN A 255 32.03 -6.43 -10.96
C ASN A 255 32.28 -7.37 -9.77
N ASP A 256 33.23 -7.04 -8.90
CA ASP A 256 33.48 -7.81 -7.66
C ASP A 256 32.24 -7.85 -6.76
N THR A 257 31.50 -6.74 -6.70
CA THR A 257 30.23 -6.65 -5.96
C THR A 257 29.18 -7.59 -6.57
N ILE A 258 29.01 -7.57 -7.89
CA ILE A 258 28.10 -8.46 -8.61
C ILE A 258 28.48 -9.93 -8.40
N GLU A 259 29.76 -10.27 -8.48
CA GLU A 259 30.25 -11.62 -8.23
C GLU A 259 29.96 -12.09 -6.80
N LYS A 260 30.18 -11.23 -5.79
CA LYS A 260 29.83 -11.52 -4.38
C LYS A 260 28.33 -11.76 -4.21
N LEU A 261 27.49 -10.95 -4.86
CA LEU A 261 26.04 -11.09 -4.82
C LEU A 261 25.60 -12.40 -5.48
N ASN A 262 26.12 -12.72 -6.67
CA ASN A 262 25.80 -13.95 -7.39
C ASN A 262 26.20 -15.24 -6.65
N LYS A 263 27.12 -15.18 -5.68
CA LYS A 263 27.40 -16.32 -4.78
C LYS A 263 26.26 -16.63 -3.80
N ASN A 264 25.39 -15.66 -3.52
CA ASN A 264 24.38 -15.73 -2.46
C ASN A 264 22.92 -15.61 -2.97
N GLY A 265 22.74 -15.22 -4.23
CA GLY A 265 21.45 -15.03 -4.88
C GLY A 265 21.65 -14.71 -6.35
N ILE A 266 20.70 -13.98 -6.94
CA ILE A 266 20.72 -13.69 -8.38
C ILE A 266 20.69 -12.19 -8.62
N VAL A 267 21.64 -11.68 -9.40
CA VAL A 267 21.56 -10.34 -9.98
C VAL A 267 20.84 -10.45 -11.33
N TYR A 268 19.71 -9.77 -11.49
CA TYR A 268 18.91 -9.82 -12.73
C TYR A 268 19.15 -8.62 -13.66
N TYR A 269 19.56 -7.49 -13.11
CA TYR A 269 19.74 -6.25 -13.84
C TYR A 269 20.68 -5.31 -13.09
N VAL A 270 21.51 -4.57 -13.82
CA VAL A 270 22.32 -3.47 -13.30
C VAL A 270 22.05 -2.20 -14.09
N LYS A 271 21.44 -1.20 -13.43
CA LYS A 271 21.25 0.13 -14.01
C LYS A 271 22.38 1.05 -13.60
N ASN A 272 23.13 1.55 -14.57
CA ASN A 272 24.13 2.58 -14.36
C ASN A 272 23.55 3.94 -14.76
N LEU A 273 23.58 4.91 -13.85
CA LEU A 273 23.13 6.28 -14.08
C LEU A 273 24.22 7.27 -13.69
N LYS A 274 24.30 8.33 -14.50
CA LYS A 274 25.14 9.49 -14.23
C LYS A 274 24.25 10.59 -13.65
N LEU A 275 24.25 10.75 -12.33
CA LEU A 275 23.29 11.55 -11.59
C LEU A 275 23.90 12.86 -11.09
N THR A 276 23.15 13.95 -11.20
CA THR A 276 23.52 15.20 -10.54
C THR A 276 23.45 15.06 -9.02
N LYS A 277 24.12 15.96 -8.30
CA LYS A 277 23.98 16.08 -6.83
C LYS A 277 22.52 16.09 -6.41
N LYS A 278 21.71 16.88 -7.13
CA LYS A 278 20.29 17.09 -6.86
C LYS A 278 19.47 15.83 -7.11
N SER A 279 19.66 15.16 -8.26
CA SER A 279 18.94 13.93 -8.60
C SER A 279 19.25 12.82 -7.60
N LEU A 280 20.52 12.63 -7.26
CA LEU A 280 20.94 11.60 -6.30
C LEU A 280 20.42 11.90 -4.89
N PHE A 281 20.51 13.15 -4.45
CA PHE A 281 19.90 13.58 -3.19
C PHE A 281 18.40 13.25 -3.16
N ASN A 282 17.66 13.59 -4.22
CA ASN A 282 16.22 13.39 -4.28
C ASN A 282 15.85 11.89 -4.32
N ILE A 283 16.59 11.05 -5.05
CA ILE A 283 16.42 9.59 -5.06
C ILE A 283 16.63 9.01 -3.65
N MET A 284 17.73 9.38 -2.99
CA MET A 284 18.01 8.92 -1.63
C MET A 284 16.96 9.42 -0.64
N PHE A 285 16.54 10.68 -0.78
CA PHE A 285 15.53 11.29 0.10
C PHE A 285 14.18 10.57 0.02
N TRP A 286 13.75 10.19 -1.18
CA TRP A 286 12.48 9.49 -1.34
C TRP A 286 12.56 8.00 -0.98
N SER A 287 13.71 7.35 -1.16
CA SER A 287 13.90 5.93 -0.86
C SER A 287 14.24 5.60 0.60
N LEU A 288 14.81 6.54 1.37
CA LEU A 288 15.15 6.33 2.79
C LEU A 288 13.96 6.56 3.72
N ASP A 289 12.86 5.84 3.48
CA ASP A 289 11.58 6.19 4.09
C ASP A 289 11.46 5.85 5.59
N LYS A 290 12.35 4.99 6.08
CA LYS A 290 12.53 4.63 7.50
C LYS A 290 12.84 5.81 8.41
N TYR A 291 13.38 6.90 7.86
CA TYR A 291 13.70 8.11 8.57
C TYR A 291 12.64 9.19 8.32
N ASN A 292 12.48 10.13 9.27
CA ASN A 292 11.73 11.36 8.99
C ASN A 292 12.53 12.29 8.06
N PHE A 293 11.89 13.31 7.49
CA PHE A 293 12.51 14.19 6.50
C PHE A 293 13.81 14.85 6.96
N ASN A 294 13.91 15.29 8.22
CA ASN A 294 15.12 15.92 8.75
C ASN A 294 16.27 14.91 8.86
N MET A 295 15.98 13.73 9.40
CA MET A 295 16.96 12.65 9.52
C MET A 295 17.46 12.15 8.16
N ARG A 296 16.61 12.14 7.13
CA ARG A 296 17.03 11.81 5.75
C ARG A 296 18.05 12.82 5.23
N LYS A 297 17.77 14.11 5.38
CA LYS A 297 18.68 15.18 4.98
C LYS A 297 20.04 15.02 5.68
N GLU A 298 20.03 14.88 7.00
CA GLU A 298 21.26 14.68 7.79
C GLU A 298 22.04 13.43 7.40
N TYR A 299 21.35 12.34 7.04
CA TYR A 299 21.99 11.11 6.57
C TYR A 299 22.66 11.32 5.20
N ILE A 300 21.94 11.92 4.24
CA ILE A 300 22.42 12.12 2.87
C ILE A 300 23.58 13.11 2.82
N ASP A 301 23.56 14.16 3.65
CA ASP A 301 24.60 15.17 3.72
C ASP A 301 25.99 14.59 4.08
N LYS A 302 26.05 13.37 4.66
CA LYS A 302 27.30 12.67 4.96
C LYS A 302 28.05 12.15 3.73
N PHE A 303 27.37 11.94 2.61
CA PHE A 303 27.95 11.28 1.42
C PHE A 303 28.74 12.22 0.50
N ASN A 304 28.89 13.51 0.83
CA ASN A 304 29.65 14.49 0.04
C ASN A 304 29.35 14.42 -1.48
N LEU A 305 28.06 14.38 -1.82
CA LEU A 305 27.59 14.22 -3.20
C LEU A 305 28.17 15.29 -4.14
N LYS A 306 28.65 14.86 -5.31
CA LYS A 306 29.26 15.72 -6.34
C LYS A 306 28.20 16.16 -7.36
N ASP A 307 28.53 17.15 -8.20
CA ASP A 307 27.62 17.56 -9.28
C ASP A 307 27.44 16.48 -10.35
N ASN A 308 28.35 15.53 -10.39
CA ASN A 308 28.29 14.39 -11.29
C ASN A 308 28.72 13.12 -10.54
N ASN A 309 27.77 12.23 -10.29
CA ASN A 309 27.98 10.97 -9.58
C ASN A 309 27.63 9.82 -10.52
N ASP A 310 28.59 8.95 -10.77
CA ASP A 310 28.31 7.66 -11.42
C ASP A 310 27.77 6.71 -10.33
N VAL A 311 26.54 6.23 -10.50
CA VAL A 311 25.81 5.44 -9.51
C VAL A 311 25.24 4.22 -10.19
N SER A 312 25.29 3.09 -9.49
CA SER A 312 24.74 1.84 -9.97
C SER A 312 23.65 1.33 -9.04
N PHE A 313 22.57 0.85 -9.64
CA PHE A 313 21.45 0.20 -8.96
C PHE A 313 21.45 -1.26 -9.38
N ILE A 314 21.76 -2.13 -8.41
CA ILE A 314 21.87 -3.57 -8.62
C ILE A 314 20.59 -4.23 -8.14
N PHE A 315 19.88 -4.89 -9.05
CA PHE A 315 18.64 -5.60 -8.78
C PHE A 315 18.98 -7.05 -8.41
N PHE A 316 18.93 -7.34 -7.11
CA PHE A 316 19.38 -8.58 -6.52
C PHE A 316 18.21 -9.33 -5.87
N ASP A 317 18.07 -10.62 -6.15
CA ASP A 317 17.07 -11.48 -5.50
C ASP A 317 17.75 -12.50 -4.61
N ASN A 318 17.39 -12.44 -3.32
CA ASN A 318 17.91 -13.34 -2.30
C ASN A 318 17.16 -14.68 -2.32
N VAL A 319 17.35 -15.44 -3.40
CA VAL A 319 16.71 -16.74 -3.61
C VAL A 319 17.04 -17.74 -2.49
N THR A 320 18.23 -17.64 -1.90
CA THR A 320 18.66 -18.58 -0.86
C THR A 320 17.96 -18.37 0.48
N LYS A 321 17.44 -17.16 0.77
CA LYS A 321 16.74 -16.72 2.01
C LYS A 321 17.44 -17.02 3.34
N LYS A 322 18.63 -17.65 3.31
CA LYS A 322 19.39 -18.13 4.47
C LYS A 322 20.46 -17.14 4.93
N VAL A 323 20.86 -16.21 4.06
CA VAL A 323 21.94 -15.26 4.33
C VAL A 323 21.35 -13.86 4.54
N SER A 324 21.73 -13.24 5.66
CA SER A 324 21.37 -11.85 5.95
C SER A 324 22.05 -10.89 4.98
N MET A 325 21.29 -9.92 4.44
CA MET A 325 21.83 -8.86 3.59
C MET A 325 22.96 -8.09 4.26
N THR A 326 22.90 -7.88 5.58
CA THR A 326 23.98 -7.22 6.34
C THR A 326 25.31 -7.97 6.22
N ARG A 327 25.29 -9.30 6.14
CA ARG A 327 26.51 -10.10 5.96
C ARG A 327 27.01 -10.07 4.51
N ILE A 328 26.10 -10.03 3.55
CA ILE A 328 26.46 -9.95 2.12
C ILE A 328 27.10 -8.59 1.82
N LEU A 329 26.60 -7.52 2.46
CA LEU A 329 26.98 -6.14 2.19
C LEU A 329 28.06 -5.56 3.12
N SER A 330 28.60 -6.32 4.07
CA SER A 330 29.51 -5.77 5.10
C SER A 330 30.76 -5.09 4.53
N ASP A 331 31.21 -5.56 3.37
CA ASP A 331 32.45 -5.10 2.72
C ASP A 331 32.15 -4.33 1.42
N ILE A 332 30.93 -3.82 1.25
CA ILE A 332 30.49 -3.06 0.08
C ILE A 332 30.14 -1.65 0.53
N ASP A 333 30.73 -0.64 -0.11
CA ASP A 333 30.40 0.75 0.14
C ASP A 333 29.04 1.09 -0.49
N ILE A 334 27.98 0.89 0.28
CA ILE A 334 26.60 1.10 -0.15
C ILE A 334 26.11 2.50 0.20
N LEU A 335 25.43 3.13 -0.76
CA LEU A 335 24.63 4.32 -0.52
C LEU A 335 23.31 3.97 0.17
N ASN A 336 22.66 2.92 -0.35
CA ASN A 336 21.39 2.43 0.15
C ASN A 336 21.19 0.95 -0.22
N CYS A 337 20.40 0.25 0.57
CA CYS A 337 19.83 -1.04 0.21
C CYS A 337 18.38 -1.01 0.69
N THR A 338 17.44 -1.34 -0.20
CA THR A 338 16.04 -1.53 0.21
C THR A 338 15.98 -2.65 1.25
N GLU A 339 15.10 -2.54 2.24
CA GLU A 339 14.86 -3.53 3.30
C GLU A 339 13.55 -4.28 3.06
N TYR A 340 12.56 -3.61 2.48
CA TYR A 340 11.22 -4.16 2.23
C TYR A 340 10.88 -4.25 0.75
N PHE A 341 10.00 -5.19 0.41
CA PHE A 341 9.56 -5.42 -0.96
C PHE A 341 8.95 -4.17 -1.61
N TYR A 342 8.13 -3.41 -0.87
CA TYR A 342 7.55 -2.18 -1.40
C TYR A 342 8.62 -1.13 -1.75
N GLU A 343 9.71 -1.03 -0.98
CA GLU A 343 10.79 -0.08 -1.25
C GLU A 343 11.50 -0.44 -2.56
N ALA A 344 11.68 -1.73 -2.83
CA ALA A 344 12.22 -2.20 -4.11
C ALA A 344 11.28 -1.87 -5.29
N VAL A 345 9.97 -2.04 -5.11
CA VAL A 345 8.97 -1.66 -6.13
C VAL A 345 8.95 -0.14 -6.37
N GLU A 346 8.94 0.68 -5.31
CA GLU A 346 8.89 2.13 -5.46
C GLU A 346 10.19 2.69 -6.04
N LEU A 347 11.35 2.19 -5.58
CA LEU A 347 12.64 2.62 -6.10
C LEU A 347 12.83 2.17 -7.56
N SER A 348 12.46 0.94 -7.94
CA SER A 348 12.53 0.48 -9.34
C SER A 348 11.67 1.35 -10.24
N SER A 349 10.42 1.60 -9.84
CA SER A 349 9.49 2.43 -10.60
C SER A 349 10.02 3.86 -10.79
N MET A 350 10.70 4.40 -9.79
CA MET A 350 11.27 5.75 -9.84
C MET A 350 12.53 5.85 -10.72
N ILE A 351 13.44 4.87 -10.68
CA ILE A 351 14.73 4.96 -11.42
C ILE A 351 14.68 4.38 -12.83
N LEU A 352 13.69 3.54 -13.13
CA LEU A 352 13.51 2.91 -14.44
C LEU A 352 12.47 3.64 -15.30
N ASN A 353 11.82 4.67 -14.78
CA ASN A 353 10.94 5.52 -15.58
C ASN A 353 11.63 6.87 -15.89
N LYS A 354 11.84 7.16 -17.17
CA LYS A 354 12.52 8.37 -17.63
C LYS A 354 11.86 9.65 -17.10
N ASN A 355 10.53 9.75 -17.16
CA ASN A 355 9.80 10.93 -16.69
C ASN A 355 9.98 11.17 -15.17
N SER A 356 10.18 10.10 -14.41
CA SER A 356 10.46 10.16 -12.97
C SER A 356 11.86 10.71 -12.70
N LEU A 357 12.87 10.27 -13.46
CA LEU A 357 14.22 10.81 -13.39
C LEU A 357 14.26 12.31 -13.75
N GLU A 358 13.56 12.70 -14.82
CA GLU A 358 13.46 14.11 -15.21
C GLU A 358 12.74 14.96 -14.13
N MET A 359 11.69 14.43 -13.50
CA MET A 359 11.03 15.08 -12.37
C MET A 359 11.97 15.25 -11.17
N LEU A 360 12.76 14.22 -10.82
CA LEU A 360 13.73 14.28 -9.73
C LEU A 360 14.80 15.35 -9.95
N GLU A 361 15.23 15.59 -11.19
CA GLU A 361 16.16 16.68 -11.53
C GLU A 361 15.56 18.08 -11.28
N ARG A 362 14.25 18.22 -11.40
CA ARG A 362 13.53 19.49 -11.25
C ARG A 362 13.21 19.81 -9.79
N GLN A 363 12.95 18.81 -8.96
CA GLN A 363 12.54 18.96 -7.54
C GLN A 363 13.52 19.74 -6.64
N ASN A 364 13.06 20.81 -6.00
CA ASN A 364 13.80 21.50 -4.93
C ASN A 364 13.33 21.04 -3.53
N ILE A 365 13.72 19.83 -3.12
CA ILE A 365 13.32 19.25 -1.83
C ILE A 365 13.79 20.09 -0.64
N ILE A 366 15.02 20.63 -0.69
CA ILE A 366 15.61 21.38 0.42
C ILE A 366 14.76 22.61 0.75
N GLY A 367 14.34 23.37 -0.26
CA GLY A 367 13.44 24.52 -0.07
C GLY A 367 12.02 24.13 0.37
N TYR A 368 11.67 22.85 0.30
CA TYR A 368 10.31 22.33 0.51
C TYR A 368 10.09 21.71 1.89
N ILE A 369 11.12 21.07 2.49
CA ILE A 369 11.01 20.45 3.83
C ILE A 369 10.72 21.49 4.91
N ASP A 370 11.29 22.69 4.78
CA ASP A 370 11.19 23.77 5.78
C ASP A 370 9.84 24.53 5.71
N ASN A 371 8.89 24.09 4.86
CA ASN A 371 7.65 24.80 4.60
C ASN A 371 6.41 24.10 5.18
N ASP A 372 5.73 24.76 6.13
CA ASP A 372 4.50 24.27 6.77
C ASP A 372 3.34 23.97 5.79
N PHE A 373 3.33 24.61 4.62
CA PHE A 373 2.34 24.32 3.56
C PHE A 373 2.61 23.00 2.83
N PHE A 374 3.89 22.63 2.70
CA PHE A 374 4.29 21.35 2.12
C PHE A 374 3.84 20.19 3.01
N VAL A 375 4.01 20.33 4.32
CA VAL A 375 3.60 19.33 5.30
C VAL A 375 2.13 18.92 5.15
N LYS A 376 1.23 19.89 4.92
CA LYS A 376 -0.21 19.58 4.70
C LYS A 376 -0.45 18.82 3.41
N SER A 377 0.26 19.18 2.36
CA SER A 377 0.17 18.52 1.06
C SER A 377 0.72 17.10 1.16
N ASN A 378 1.79 16.90 1.92
CA ASN A 378 2.34 15.59 2.25
C ASN A 378 1.33 14.74 2.99
N LEU A 379 0.65 15.26 4.03
CA LEU A 379 -0.39 14.54 4.75
C LEU A 379 -1.51 14.03 3.82
N LYS A 380 -1.96 14.86 2.87
CA LYS A 380 -2.95 14.46 1.85
C LYS A 380 -2.43 13.35 0.94
N LEU A 381 -1.20 13.48 0.43
CA LEU A 381 -0.56 12.45 -0.38
C LEU A 381 -0.40 11.13 0.39
N GLN A 382 0.10 11.18 1.62
CA GLN A 382 0.29 9.98 2.44
C GLN A 382 -1.04 9.32 2.82
N THR A 383 -2.12 10.11 3.00
CA THR A 383 -3.47 9.55 3.17
C THR A 383 -3.93 8.81 1.92
N LEU A 384 -3.71 9.38 0.73
CA LEU A 384 -4.00 8.67 -0.52
C LEU A 384 -3.19 7.37 -0.61
N ARG A 385 -1.86 7.43 -0.39
CA ARG A 385 -1.00 6.23 -0.38
C ARG A 385 -1.52 5.17 0.59
N LYS A 386 -1.88 5.58 1.81
CA LYS A 386 -2.45 4.68 2.82
C LYS A 386 -3.74 4.04 2.35
N ILE A 387 -4.65 4.79 1.73
CA ILE A 387 -5.89 4.24 1.18
C ILE A 387 -5.60 3.20 0.10
N LEU A 388 -4.74 3.54 -0.86
CA LEU A 388 -4.44 2.66 -1.98
C LEU A 388 -3.76 1.37 -1.50
N TYR A 389 -2.63 1.46 -0.79
CA TYR A 389 -1.91 0.27 -0.35
C TYR A 389 -2.64 -0.57 0.72
N SER A 390 -3.57 0.02 1.48
CA SER A 390 -4.36 -0.75 2.46
C SER A 390 -5.53 -1.49 1.82
N ASN A 391 -5.93 -1.12 0.60
CA ASN A 391 -7.15 -1.65 -0.02
C ASN A 391 -6.93 -2.23 -1.42
N MET A 392 -5.80 -1.96 -2.07
CA MET A 392 -5.48 -2.40 -3.42
C MET A 392 -4.21 -3.25 -3.45
N SER A 393 -4.23 -4.29 -4.27
CA SER A 393 -3.03 -5.01 -4.73
C SER A 393 -2.23 -4.16 -5.73
N LEU A 394 -0.98 -4.54 -5.99
CA LEU A 394 -0.15 -3.90 -7.02
C LEU A 394 -0.81 -3.93 -8.41
N LEU A 395 -1.54 -5.01 -8.72
CA LEU A 395 -2.28 -5.16 -9.97
C LEU A 395 -3.44 -4.16 -10.07
N GLU A 396 -4.19 -3.97 -8.98
CA GLU A 396 -5.28 -3.00 -8.92
C GLU A 396 -4.75 -1.56 -8.95
N MET A 397 -3.61 -1.29 -8.30
CA MET A 397 -2.94 0.02 -8.33
C MET A 397 -2.41 0.39 -9.72
N ASP A 398 -2.07 -0.59 -10.56
CA ASP A 398 -1.64 -0.32 -11.94
C ASP A 398 -2.76 0.30 -12.80
N ARG A 399 -4.01 0.20 -12.39
CA ARG A 399 -5.14 0.87 -13.07
C ARG A 399 -5.33 2.32 -12.65
N PHE A 400 -4.58 2.79 -11.64
CA PHE A 400 -4.80 4.08 -11.00
C PHE A 400 -3.72 5.09 -11.40
N MET A 401 -4.13 6.31 -11.72
CA MET A 401 -3.22 7.41 -11.97
C MET A 401 -3.78 8.73 -11.45
N SER A 402 -2.93 9.51 -10.78
CA SER A 402 -3.29 10.87 -10.34
C SER A 402 -2.84 11.92 -11.36
N PHE A 403 -3.55 13.04 -11.43
CA PHE A 403 -3.22 14.11 -12.36
C PHE A 403 -3.57 15.49 -11.76
N GLY A 404 -3.23 16.56 -12.48
CA GLY A 404 -3.47 17.93 -12.05
C GLY A 404 -2.42 18.47 -11.10
N ASN A 405 -2.87 19.10 -10.00
CA ASN A 405 -1.96 19.82 -9.08
C ASN A 405 -0.95 18.89 -8.41
N ILE A 406 -1.21 17.59 -8.39
CA ILE A 406 -0.27 16.59 -7.87
C ILE A 406 1.01 16.50 -8.70
N SER A 407 0.97 16.75 -10.01
CA SER A 407 2.15 16.78 -10.88
C SER A 407 3.05 17.98 -10.54
N LEU A 408 2.45 19.13 -10.24
CA LEU A 408 3.18 20.32 -9.76
C LEU A 408 3.71 20.16 -8.34
N TYR A 409 2.95 19.48 -7.47
CA TYR A 409 3.43 19.15 -6.14
C TYR A 409 4.61 18.18 -6.17
N ALA A 410 4.54 17.16 -7.02
CA ALA A 410 5.63 16.22 -7.23
C ALA A 410 6.90 16.94 -7.74
N ASN A 411 6.78 18.03 -8.49
CA ASN A 411 7.91 18.87 -8.90
C ASN A 411 8.34 19.91 -7.85
N CYS A 412 7.78 19.87 -6.63
CA CYS A 412 8.02 20.86 -5.59
C CYS A 412 7.75 22.30 -6.07
N SER A 413 6.61 22.52 -6.74
CA SER A 413 6.26 23.83 -7.30
C SER A 413 4.97 24.41 -6.72
N ARG A 414 4.01 23.55 -6.32
CA ARG A 414 2.71 23.97 -5.78
C ARG A 414 2.25 23.06 -4.63
N THR A 415 1.40 23.58 -3.76
CA THR A 415 0.71 22.79 -2.72
C THR A 415 -0.46 22.00 -3.28
N LEU A 416 -0.84 20.92 -2.57
CA LEU A 416 -2.01 20.11 -2.88
C LEU A 416 -3.23 20.57 -2.09
N ASP A 417 -4.22 21.13 -2.78
CA ASP A 417 -5.53 21.41 -2.18
C ASP A 417 -6.46 20.21 -2.27
N TYR A 418 -6.49 19.58 -3.44
CA TYR A 418 -7.18 18.34 -3.75
C TYR A 418 -6.31 17.46 -4.64
N ILE A 419 -6.67 16.19 -4.76
CA ILE A 419 -6.03 15.23 -5.65
C ILE A 419 -7.09 14.74 -6.63
N GLU A 420 -6.79 14.90 -7.92
CA GLU A 420 -7.56 14.30 -9.01
C GLU A 420 -6.93 12.98 -9.40
N SER A 421 -7.74 11.98 -9.70
CA SER A 421 -7.24 10.73 -10.24
C SER A 421 -8.25 10.02 -11.13
N ILE A 422 -7.74 9.11 -11.95
CA ILE A 422 -8.49 8.21 -12.79
C ILE A 422 -8.21 6.76 -12.38
N LEU A 423 -9.23 5.93 -12.44
CA LEU A 423 -9.11 4.48 -12.40
C LEU A 423 -9.70 3.92 -13.69
N ILE A 424 -8.88 3.23 -14.50
CA ILE A 424 -9.35 2.56 -15.72
C ILE A 424 -10.07 1.26 -15.37
N ASP A 425 -11.02 0.89 -16.22
CA ASP A 425 -11.84 -0.30 -16.01
C ASP A 425 -11.21 -1.55 -16.65
N ILE A 426 -11.57 -2.72 -16.14
CA ILE A 426 -11.18 -4.01 -16.72
C ILE A 426 -12.40 -4.89 -16.92
N GLU A 427 -12.40 -5.65 -18.01
CA GLU A 427 -13.47 -6.60 -18.33
C GLU A 427 -12.87 -8.01 -18.48
N PRO A 428 -13.50 -9.07 -17.93
CA PRO A 428 -14.70 -9.06 -17.10
C PRO A 428 -14.42 -8.71 -15.63
N ARG A 429 -15.39 -8.05 -14.97
CA ARG A 429 -15.26 -7.71 -13.54
C ARG A 429 -15.48 -8.94 -12.64
N GLU A 430 -14.41 -9.47 -12.08
CA GLU A 430 -14.55 -10.53 -11.06
C GLU A 430 -15.12 -9.98 -9.74
N THR A 431 -14.83 -8.73 -9.36
CA THR A 431 -15.34 -8.12 -8.11
C THR A 431 -15.67 -6.63 -8.21
N ASN A 432 -16.80 -6.23 -7.61
CA ASN A 432 -17.21 -4.81 -7.47
C ASN A 432 -16.58 -4.12 -6.23
N ARG A 433 -15.59 -4.74 -5.58
CA ARG A 433 -15.06 -4.27 -4.27
C ARG A 433 -14.36 -2.93 -4.41
N ILE A 434 -13.44 -2.82 -5.38
CA ILE A 434 -12.66 -1.61 -5.64
C ILE A 434 -13.60 -0.48 -6.09
N ASP A 435 -14.52 -0.78 -7.00
CA ASP A 435 -15.47 0.20 -7.54
C ASP A 435 -16.29 0.84 -6.41
N LYS A 436 -16.84 0.03 -5.50
CA LYS A 436 -17.55 0.52 -4.32
C LYS A 436 -16.67 1.34 -3.40
N MET A 437 -15.41 0.95 -3.21
CA MET A 437 -14.47 1.72 -2.41
C MET A 437 -14.21 3.09 -3.05
N ILE A 438 -13.96 3.16 -4.36
CA ILE A 438 -13.71 4.42 -5.04
C ILE A 438 -14.96 5.30 -5.03
N GLU A 439 -16.13 4.72 -5.33
CA GLU A 439 -17.39 5.43 -5.27
C GLU A 439 -17.60 6.06 -3.90
N ASN A 440 -17.38 5.30 -2.82
CA ASN A 440 -17.55 5.78 -1.45
C ASN A 440 -16.51 6.83 -1.06
N LEU A 441 -15.22 6.59 -1.32
CA LEU A 441 -14.14 7.42 -0.77
C LEU A 441 -13.75 8.62 -1.65
N PHE A 442 -14.07 8.60 -2.94
CA PHE A 442 -13.56 9.58 -3.90
C PHE A 442 -14.64 10.29 -4.72
N ILE A 443 -15.81 9.68 -4.94
CA ILE A 443 -16.86 10.27 -5.80
C ILE A 443 -18.01 10.84 -4.97
N ASN A 444 -18.59 10.03 -4.10
CA ASN A 444 -19.87 10.33 -3.45
C ASN A 444 -19.71 11.53 -2.50
N ASN A 445 -20.39 12.63 -2.79
CA ASN A 445 -20.26 13.88 -2.02
C ASN A 445 -20.64 13.75 -0.53
N TYR A 446 -21.39 12.72 -0.15
CA TYR A 446 -21.77 12.45 1.25
C TYR A 446 -20.71 11.65 2.01
N SER A 447 -19.99 10.79 1.30
CA SER A 447 -19.04 9.84 1.88
C SER A 447 -17.60 10.03 1.48
N LYS A 448 -17.29 10.93 0.54
CA LYS A 448 -15.92 11.08 0.06
C LYS A 448 -15.03 11.76 1.10
N ILE A 449 -13.74 11.46 1.02
CA ILE A 449 -12.72 12.25 1.70
C ILE A 449 -12.59 13.57 0.95
N TYR A 450 -12.74 14.68 1.66
CA TYR A 450 -13.01 16.00 1.07
C TYR A 450 -11.99 16.51 0.03
N PHE A 451 -10.74 16.04 0.08
CA PHE A 451 -9.66 16.45 -0.83
C PHE A 451 -9.36 15.40 -1.91
N LEU A 452 -10.07 14.27 -1.92
CA LEU A 452 -9.93 13.24 -2.94
C LEU A 452 -11.09 13.36 -3.92
N ASN A 453 -10.76 13.58 -5.19
CA ASN A 453 -11.72 13.65 -6.29
C ASN A 453 -11.26 12.70 -7.38
N SER A 454 -11.75 11.46 -7.40
CA SER A 454 -11.48 10.55 -8.52
C SER A 454 -12.61 10.61 -9.53
N ILE A 455 -12.23 10.53 -10.80
CA ILE A 455 -13.14 10.19 -11.88
C ILE A 455 -12.94 8.70 -12.13
N VAL A 456 -13.93 7.89 -11.73
CA VAL A 456 -13.98 6.49 -12.19
C VAL A 456 -14.59 6.50 -13.57
N ARG A 457 -14.09 5.62 -14.44
CA ARG A 457 -14.62 5.21 -15.75
C ARG A 457 -14.00 5.92 -16.95
N GLU A 458 -13.67 5.09 -17.93
CA GLU A 458 -13.82 5.39 -19.35
C GLU A 458 -15.26 5.87 -19.58
N THR A 459 -15.46 7.17 -19.53
CA THR A 459 -16.65 7.76 -20.12
C THR A 459 -16.18 8.47 -21.36
N LYS A 460 -16.92 8.33 -22.46
CA LYS A 460 -16.75 9.21 -23.64
C LYS A 460 -16.67 10.67 -23.22
N LEU A 461 -17.40 11.06 -22.16
CA LEU A 461 -17.32 12.38 -21.53
C LEU A 461 -15.92 12.75 -21.01
N PHE A 462 -15.16 11.83 -20.40
CA PHE A 462 -13.78 12.08 -19.97
C PHE A 462 -12.85 12.22 -21.17
N GLU A 463 -12.98 11.32 -22.15
CA GLU A 463 -12.19 11.37 -23.40
C GLU A 463 -12.46 12.64 -24.19
N GLU A 464 -13.72 13.04 -24.33
CA GLU A 464 -14.14 14.29 -24.97
C GLU A 464 -13.66 15.52 -24.19
N LYS A 465 -13.82 15.52 -22.86
CA LYS A 465 -13.42 16.65 -22.01
C LYS A 465 -11.91 16.89 -22.05
N TYR A 466 -11.11 15.83 -22.09
CA TYR A 466 -9.65 15.92 -22.03
C TYR A 466 -8.96 15.61 -23.36
N LYS A 467 -9.73 15.48 -24.45
CA LYS A 467 -9.25 15.15 -25.80
C LYS A 467 -8.32 13.93 -25.81
N LEU A 468 -8.61 12.96 -24.97
CA LEU A 468 -7.85 11.70 -24.90
C LEU A 468 -8.38 10.75 -25.96
N THR A 469 -7.47 10.18 -26.74
CA THR A 469 -7.81 9.17 -27.75
C THR A 469 -8.10 7.79 -27.13
N ASN A 470 -7.47 7.48 -25.99
CA ASN A 470 -7.66 6.22 -25.26
C ASN A 470 -7.24 6.39 -23.79
N CYS A 471 -8.17 6.25 -22.84
CA CYS A 471 -7.86 6.35 -21.41
C CYS A 471 -6.94 5.24 -20.88
N LYS A 472 -6.98 4.04 -21.46
CA LYS A 472 -6.12 2.92 -21.04
C LYS A 472 -4.67 3.21 -21.36
N ASP A 473 -4.38 3.59 -22.61
CA ASP A 473 -3.01 3.95 -23.01
C ASP A 473 -2.50 5.15 -22.20
N PHE A 474 -3.37 6.10 -21.84
CA PHE A 474 -2.99 7.20 -20.95
C PHE A 474 -2.48 6.73 -19.57
N VAL A 475 -3.10 5.69 -18.99
CA VAL A 475 -2.73 5.17 -17.66
C VAL A 475 -1.64 4.10 -17.72
N LEU A 476 -1.55 3.34 -18.81
CA LEU A 476 -0.67 2.18 -18.94
C LEU A 476 0.63 2.47 -19.70
N ASP A 477 0.66 3.46 -20.59
CA ASP A 477 1.88 3.81 -21.32
C ASP A 477 2.81 4.68 -20.44
N PRO A 478 4.04 4.22 -20.13
CA PRO A 478 4.99 4.93 -19.29
C PRO A 478 5.46 6.27 -19.84
N ASN A 479 5.17 6.59 -21.11
CA ASN A 479 5.39 7.92 -21.67
C ASN A 479 4.46 8.99 -21.07
N ASN A 480 3.30 8.59 -20.55
CA ASN A 480 2.25 9.50 -20.08
C ASN A 480 2.32 9.81 -18.58
N TYR A 481 3.18 9.10 -17.83
CA TYR A 481 3.30 9.29 -16.39
C TYR A 481 4.73 9.21 -15.87
N CYS A 482 4.92 9.75 -14.67
CA CYS A 482 6.04 9.47 -13.79
C CYS A 482 5.55 8.79 -12.51
N TYR A 483 6.48 8.21 -11.76
CA TYR A 483 6.28 7.67 -10.44
C TYR A 483 6.79 8.64 -9.38
N PHE A 484 5.96 8.90 -8.37
CA PHE A 484 6.33 9.67 -7.20
C PHE A 484 5.79 8.99 -5.95
N GLN A 485 6.71 8.53 -5.09
CA GLN A 485 6.37 7.80 -3.85
C GLN A 485 5.41 6.62 -4.09
N GLY A 486 5.68 5.83 -5.13
CA GLY A 486 4.88 4.66 -5.50
C GLY A 486 3.56 4.96 -6.23
N LEU A 487 3.23 6.22 -6.52
CA LEU A 487 2.03 6.58 -7.27
C LEU A 487 2.36 6.98 -8.72
N LYS A 488 1.53 6.55 -9.67
CA LYS A 488 1.54 7.08 -11.04
C LYS A 488 0.93 8.48 -11.05
N ILE A 489 1.67 9.43 -11.62
CA ILE A 489 1.27 10.82 -11.76
C ILE A 489 1.47 11.26 -13.22
N SER A 490 0.52 11.99 -13.79
CA SER A 490 0.65 12.53 -15.15
C SER A 490 1.90 13.39 -15.33
N THR A 491 2.49 13.34 -16.53
CA THR A 491 3.59 14.22 -16.90
C THR A 491 3.18 15.70 -16.98
N LEU A 492 4.16 16.61 -16.90
CA LEU A 492 3.88 18.04 -17.05
C LEU A 492 3.41 18.39 -18.47
N GLU A 493 3.91 17.65 -19.47
CA GLU A 493 3.52 17.76 -20.88
C GLU A 493 2.02 17.48 -21.05
N PHE A 494 1.52 16.42 -20.40
CA PHE A 494 0.09 16.14 -20.36
C PHE A 494 -0.69 17.27 -19.69
N GLU A 495 -0.20 17.79 -18.56
CA GLU A 495 -0.87 18.90 -17.86
C GLU A 495 -0.93 20.17 -18.72
N VAL A 496 0.06 20.44 -19.58
CA VAL A 496 -0.03 21.53 -20.55
C VAL A 496 -1.17 21.29 -21.54
N SER A 497 -1.22 20.11 -22.16
CA SER A 497 -2.28 19.78 -23.12
C SER A 497 -3.68 19.86 -22.49
N ARG A 498 -3.80 19.48 -21.22
CA ARG A 498 -5.06 19.55 -20.46
C ARG A 498 -5.49 20.98 -20.14
N LYS A 499 -4.54 21.83 -19.77
CA LYS A 499 -4.82 23.18 -19.23
C LYS A 499 -4.84 24.28 -20.29
N GLN A 500 -4.24 24.05 -21.46
CA GLN A 500 -4.12 25.08 -22.52
C GLN A 500 -5.46 25.65 -22.98
N ASP A 501 -6.52 24.84 -22.98
CA ASP A 501 -7.87 25.24 -23.42
C ASP A 501 -8.76 25.73 -22.26
N SER A 502 -8.22 25.78 -21.03
CA SER A 502 -8.99 26.14 -19.85
C SER A 502 -9.21 27.64 -19.72
N VAL A 503 -10.43 28.02 -19.33
CA VAL A 503 -10.79 29.41 -18.99
C VAL A 503 -10.48 29.75 -17.52
N LEU A 504 -10.05 28.79 -16.71
CA LEU A 504 -9.80 28.98 -15.29
C LEU A 504 -8.49 29.73 -15.06
N GLU A 505 -8.54 30.80 -14.25
CA GLU A 505 -7.34 31.57 -13.90
C GLU A 505 -6.27 30.72 -13.20
N GLU A 506 -6.67 29.73 -12.40
CA GLU A 506 -5.74 28.81 -11.73
C GLU A 506 -4.90 27.99 -12.72
N ASP A 507 -5.52 27.56 -13.82
CA ASP A 507 -4.84 26.78 -14.87
C ASP A 507 -3.82 27.65 -15.62
N LYS A 508 -4.08 28.95 -15.81
CA LYS A 508 -3.09 29.88 -16.37
C LYS A 508 -1.86 30.01 -15.47
N VAL A 509 -2.07 30.04 -14.14
CA VAL A 509 -0.95 30.04 -13.17
C VAL A 509 -0.15 28.76 -13.27
N ASP A 510 -0.84 27.63 -13.37
CA ASP A 510 -0.19 26.34 -13.50
C ASP A 510 0.62 26.24 -14.78
N LEU A 511 0.09 26.70 -15.91
CA LEU A 511 0.83 26.77 -17.17
C LEU A 511 2.08 27.65 -17.06
N TYR A 512 1.98 28.80 -16.36
CA TYR A 512 3.15 29.64 -16.09
C TYR A 512 4.22 28.89 -15.28
N MET A 513 3.81 28.15 -14.23
CA MET A 513 4.72 27.36 -13.40
C MET A 513 5.32 26.19 -14.18
N ILE A 514 4.53 25.48 -14.98
CA ILE A 514 4.99 24.38 -15.84
C ILE A 514 6.03 24.90 -16.85
N GLY A 515 5.80 26.08 -17.42
CA GLY A 515 6.74 26.72 -18.34
C GLY A 515 8.12 27.07 -17.75
N GLN A 516 8.29 26.99 -16.42
CA GLN A 516 9.61 27.09 -15.78
C GLN A 516 10.41 25.78 -15.87
N PHE A 517 9.75 24.65 -16.12
CA PHE A 517 10.35 23.31 -16.12
C PHE A 517 10.51 22.68 -17.49
N ILE A 518 9.62 23.03 -18.44
CA ILE A 518 9.63 22.46 -19.79
C ILE A 518 9.69 23.58 -20.83
N ASP A 519 10.53 23.42 -21.85
CA ASP A 519 10.82 24.47 -22.85
C ASP A 519 9.79 24.56 -23.99
N VAL A 520 8.61 23.95 -23.81
CA VAL A 520 7.54 23.96 -24.81
C VAL A 520 6.83 25.30 -24.76
N LYS A 521 6.68 26.01 -25.91
CA LYS A 521 5.69 27.04 -26.38
C LYS A 521 4.87 27.91 -25.38
N SER A 522 5.05 27.75 -24.09
CA SER A 522 4.40 28.36 -22.94
C SER A 522 4.82 29.82 -22.81
N LYS A 523 6.02 30.18 -23.28
CA LYS A 523 6.47 31.58 -23.39
C LYS A 523 5.54 32.45 -24.25
N GLU A 524 4.78 31.88 -25.19
CA GLU A 524 3.75 32.63 -25.92
C GLU A 524 2.50 32.87 -25.05
N TYR A 525 2.09 31.90 -24.23
CA TYR A 525 0.95 32.00 -23.29
C TYR A 525 1.23 32.87 -22.06
N ILE A 526 2.51 33.05 -21.70
CA ILE A 526 2.94 33.90 -20.58
C ILE A 526 2.74 35.39 -20.89
N LYS A 527 2.68 35.79 -22.17
CA LYS A 527 2.62 37.21 -22.56
C LYS A 527 1.38 37.95 -22.08
N ASP A 528 0.26 37.26 -21.89
CA ASP A 528 -1.03 37.87 -21.52
C ASP A 528 -1.35 37.76 -20.02
N ILE A 529 -0.44 37.22 -19.22
CA ILE A 529 -0.66 36.99 -17.80
C ILE A 529 -0.13 38.17 -16.97
N ASN A 530 -1.03 38.86 -16.26
CA ASN A 530 -0.64 39.92 -15.32
C ASN A 530 0.05 39.32 -14.08
N MET A 531 1.38 39.30 -14.12
CA MET A 531 2.25 38.72 -13.08
C MET A 531 2.09 39.34 -11.69
N ASP A 532 1.65 40.59 -11.59
CA ASP A 532 1.49 41.27 -10.29
C ASP A 532 0.25 40.78 -9.54
N ILE A 533 -0.79 40.36 -10.26
CA ILE A 533 -1.98 39.72 -9.67
C ILE A 533 -1.64 38.31 -9.19
N LEU A 534 -0.85 37.57 -9.96
CA LEU A 534 -0.45 36.20 -9.63
C LEU A 534 0.44 36.10 -8.40
N LYS A 535 1.44 36.99 -8.29
CA LYS A 535 2.33 37.05 -7.12
C LYS A 535 1.56 37.34 -5.83
N LYS A 536 0.54 38.20 -5.89
CA LYS A 536 -0.32 38.54 -4.74
C LYS A 536 -1.27 37.41 -4.34
N LYS A 537 -1.81 36.65 -5.31
CA LYS A 537 -2.89 35.68 -5.04
C LYS A 537 -2.40 34.27 -4.76
N TYR A 538 -1.30 33.82 -5.36
CA TYR A 538 -0.88 32.42 -5.35
C TYR A 538 0.47 32.14 -4.66
N LEU A 539 1.09 33.14 -4.01
CA LEU A 539 2.33 32.95 -3.25
C LEU A 539 3.46 32.30 -4.09
N ILE A 540 3.51 32.62 -5.39
CA ILE A 540 4.55 32.14 -6.30
C ILE A 540 5.88 32.73 -5.83
N LYS A 541 6.72 31.90 -5.21
CA LYS A 541 8.13 32.25 -4.99
C LYS A 541 8.88 32.00 -6.29
N GLN A 542 9.74 32.93 -6.68
CA GLN A 542 10.74 32.65 -7.71
C GLN A 542 11.57 31.44 -7.24
N ILE A 543 11.62 30.42 -8.09
CA ILE A 543 12.41 29.20 -7.90
C ILE A 543 13.89 29.53 -8.07
#